data_AF-A0A7S1Z1F0-F1
#
_entry.id   AF-A0A7S1Z1F0-F1
#
_cell.length_a   1.000
_cell.length_b   1.000
_cell.length_c   1.000
_cell.angle_alpha   90.00
_cell.angle_beta   90.00
_cell.angle_gamma   90.00
#
_symmetry.space_group_name_H-M   'P 1'
#
loop_
_entity.id
_entity.type
_entity.pdbx_description
1 polymer ?
#
loop_
_entity_poly.entity_id
_entity_poly.type
_entity_poly.pdbx_seq_one_letter_code
_entity_poly.pdbx_strand_id
1 'polypeptide(L)'
;VKNTKAKEDEREKKKEKQDLEMPFSCSTNDILTSSFGNAAEIRVLMMAINLRKRLEGAVDNDAGNYESVVMYDPPGYEHPSDIRKSLCRGVPFIREHSHPLPKFCEASRCRIGMITSWAFSSFDGEIVLGGSNTKMTL
;
A
#
# COMPACT_ATOMS: atom_id res chain seq x y z
N VAL A 1 31.95 -11.63 -20.47
CA VAL A 1 30.80 -12.59 -20.58
C VAL A 1 30.59 -13.42 -19.30
N LYS A 2 31.62 -13.97 -18.65
CA LYS A 2 31.44 -14.76 -17.40
C LYS A 2 30.96 -13.97 -16.17
N ASN A 3 31.20 -12.66 -16.13
CA ASN A 3 30.90 -11.79 -14.99
C ASN A 3 29.44 -11.27 -14.95
N THR A 4 28.67 -11.50 -16.00
CA THR A 4 27.27 -11.04 -16.12
C THR A 4 26.29 -12.09 -15.61
N LYS A 5 26.51 -13.37 -15.96
CA LYS A 5 25.68 -14.50 -15.51
C LYS A 5 25.70 -14.69 -13.98
N ALA A 6 26.87 -14.59 -13.35
CA ALA A 6 26.97 -14.71 -11.89
C ALA A 6 26.20 -13.61 -11.14
N LYS A 7 26.08 -12.41 -11.73
CA LYS A 7 25.30 -11.30 -11.16
C LYS A 7 23.80 -11.45 -11.37
N GLU A 8 23.39 -12.13 -12.45
CA GLU A 8 21.99 -12.48 -12.70
C GLU A 8 21.54 -13.59 -11.75
N ASP A 9 22.35 -14.65 -11.59
CA ASP A 9 22.06 -15.76 -10.68
C ASP A 9 21.98 -15.30 -9.20
N GLU A 10 22.81 -14.35 -8.78
CA GLU A 10 22.72 -13.74 -7.44
C GLU A 10 21.49 -12.84 -7.26
N ARG A 11 21.03 -12.17 -8.32
CA ARG A 11 19.81 -11.35 -8.30
C ARG A 11 18.56 -12.22 -8.24
N GLU A 12 18.54 -13.33 -8.99
CA GLU A 12 17.44 -14.29 -8.96
C GLU A 12 17.35 -15.00 -7.60
N LYS A 13 18.47 -15.47 -7.05
CA LYS A 13 18.49 -16.06 -5.70
C LYS A 13 18.11 -15.06 -4.59
N LYS A 14 18.43 -13.77 -4.76
CA LYS A 14 17.98 -12.71 -3.85
C LYS A 14 16.48 -12.44 -3.97
N LYS A 15 15.92 -12.44 -5.18
CA LYS A 15 14.48 -12.34 -5.42
C LYS A 15 13.73 -13.52 -4.79
N GLU A 16 14.17 -14.76 -5.04
CA GLU A 16 13.56 -15.96 -4.47
C GLU A 16 13.59 -15.96 -2.93
N LYS A 17 14.70 -15.55 -2.32
CA LYS A 17 14.78 -15.41 -0.85
C LYS A 17 13.85 -14.32 -0.31
N GLN A 18 13.70 -13.21 -1.02
CA GLN A 18 12.77 -12.14 -0.64
C GLN A 18 11.31 -12.60 -0.76
N ASP A 19 10.98 -13.37 -1.78
CA ASP A 19 9.64 -13.93 -1.99
C ASP A 19 9.28 -14.99 -0.93
N LEU A 20 10.28 -15.69 -0.37
CA LEU A 20 10.10 -16.69 0.69
C LEU A 20 9.92 -16.09 2.10
N GLU A 21 10.42 -14.87 2.35
CA GLU A 21 10.27 -14.16 3.64
C GLU A 21 9.02 -13.26 3.69
N MET A 22 8.34 -13.07 2.57
CA MET A 22 7.10 -12.30 2.49
C MET A 22 5.99 -13.02 3.29
N PRO A 23 5.39 -12.38 4.32
CA PRO A 23 4.29 -13.00 5.05
C PRO A 23 3.11 -13.21 4.08
N PHE A 24 2.79 -14.48 3.83
CA PHE A 24 1.76 -14.93 2.88
C PHE A 24 0.33 -14.47 3.21
N SER A 25 0.10 -13.80 4.34
CA SER A 25 -1.21 -13.28 4.70
C SER A 25 -1.43 -11.89 4.12
N CYS A 26 -2.30 -11.78 3.11
CA CYS A 26 -2.87 -10.51 2.69
C CYS A 26 -3.76 -9.96 3.83
N SER A 27 -3.68 -8.66 4.09
CA SER A 27 -4.59 -7.98 5.03
C SER A 27 -5.95 -7.70 4.38
N THR A 28 -6.95 -7.41 5.21
CA THR A 28 -8.25 -6.91 4.76
C THR A 28 -8.12 -5.69 3.84
N ASN A 29 -7.20 -4.76 4.14
CA ASN A 29 -6.96 -3.60 3.27
C ASN A 29 -6.41 -3.99 1.90
N ASP A 30 -5.53 -5.00 1.82
CA ASP A 30 -5.01 -5.47 0.54
C ASP A 30 -6.15 -6.06 -0.31
N ILE A 31 -7.03 -6.86 0.33
CA ILE A 31 -8.19 -7.48 -0.32
C ILE A 31 -9.18 -6.42 -0.80
N LEU A 32 -9.56 -5.48 0.06
CA LEU A 32 -10.52 -4.42 -0.28
C LEU A 32 -9.98 -3.49 -1.36
N THR A 33 -8.70 -3.11 -1.28
CA THR A 33 -8.07 -2.25 -2.28
C THR A 33 -8.03 -2.92 -3.65
N SER A 34 -7.61 -4.19 -3.71
CA SER A 34 -7.62 -4.98 -4.94
C SER A 34 -9.04 -5.15 -5.50
N SER A 35 -9.99 -5.54 -4.65
CA SER A 35 -11.39 -5.76 -5.05
C SER A 35 -12.03 -4.48 -5.58
N PHE A 36 -11.79 -3.34 -4.91
CA PHE A 36 -12.30 -2.03 -5.33
C PHE A 36 -11.70 -1.60 -6.67
N GLY A 37 -10.38 -1.70 -6.83
CA GLY A 37 -9.69 -1.37 -8.07
C GLY A 37 -10.23 -2.15 -9.27
N ASN A 38 -10.38 -3.47 -9.08
CA ASN A 38 -10.89 -4.39 -10.10
C ASN A 38 -12.37 -4.12 -10.42
N ALA A 39 -13.24 -4.00 -9.40
CA ALA A 39 -14.67 -3.82 -9.60
C ALA A 39 -15.01 -2.47 -10.27
N ALA A 40 -14.25 -1.41 -9.99
CA ALA A 40 -14.47 -0.09 -10.58
C ALA A 40 -13.62 0.15 -11.85
N GLU A 41 -12.80 -0.82 -12.27
CA GLU A 41 -11.86 -0.74 -13.39
C GLU A 41 -11.00 0.53 -13.32
N ILE A 42 -10.38 0.76 -12.17
CA ILE A 42 -9.63 1.99 -11.88
C ILE A 42 -8.32 2.02 -12.66
N ARG A 43 -8.10 3.05 -13.48
CA ARG A 43 -6.85 3.17 -14.24
C ARG A 43 -5.67 3.64 -13.38
N VAL A 44 -5.94 4.47 -12.37
CA VAL A 44 -4.97 4.93 -11.36
C VAL A 44 -5.61 4.84 -9.98
N LEU A 45 -5.19 3.85 -9.19
CA LEU A 45 -5.67 3.64 -7.83
C LEU A 45 -4.67 4.21 -6.83
N MET A 46 -5.13 5.10 -5.96
CA MET A 46 -4.33 5.75 -4.93
C MET A 46 -4.68 5.16 -3.57
N MET A 47 -3.68 4.68 -2.84
CA MET A 47 -3.83 4.17 -1.49
C MET A 47 -3.06 5.05 -0.52
N ALA A 48 -3.78 5.73 0.38
CA ALA A 48 -3.14 6.48 1.46
C ALA A 48 -2.63 5.51 2.53
N ILE A 49 -1.38 5.70 2.97
CA ILE A 49 -0.73 4.89 3.99
C ILE A 49 -0.15 5.77 5.08
N ASN A 50 -0.25 5.30 6.33
CA ASN A 50 0.35 5.96 7.48
C ASN A 50 1.87 5.73 7.49
N LEU A 51 2.64 6.80 7.57
CA LEU A 51 4.10 6.80 7.66
C LEU A 51 4.64 6.84 9.10
N ARG A 52 3.78 7.04 10.11
CA ARG A 52 4.19 6.91 11.52
C ARG A 52 4.77 5.51 11.75
N LYS A 53 5.87 5.45 12.50
CA LYS A 53 6.66 4.23 12.72
C LYS A 53 7.28 3.60 11.45
N ARG A 54 7.14 4.23 10.27
CA ARG A 54 7.75 3.80 9.00
C ARG A 54 8.82 4.77 8.49
N LEU A 55 8.86 5.99 9.02
CA LEU A 55 9.90 6.98 8.78
C LEU A 55 10.71 7.19 10.06
N GLU A 56 12.02 7.38 9.92
CA GLU A 56 12.90 7.72 11.04
C GLU A 56 12.41 9.00 11.73
N GLY A 57 12.26 8.93 13.06
CA GLY A 57 11.80 10.06 13.88
C GLY A 57 10.29 10.30 13.90
N ALA A 58 9.48 9.62 13.07
CA ALA A 58 8.02 9.76 13.09
C ALA A 58 7.39 8.74 14.06
N VAL A 59 6.85 9.20 15.18
CA VAL A 59 6.23 8.36 16.21
C VAL A 59 4.70 8.37 16.14
N ASP A 60 4.05 7.46 16.88
CA ASP A 60 2.59 7.27 16.81
C ASP A 60 1.79 8.50 17.23
N ASN A 61 2.32 9.24 18.20
CA ASN A 61 1.63 10.36 18.84
C ASN A 61 1.96 11.71 18.18
N ASP A 62 2.73 11.71 17.08
CA ASP A 62 3.02 12.93 16.36
C ASP A 62 1.74 13.50 15.73
N ALA A 63 1.46 14.76 16.05
CA ALA A 63 0.39 15.52 15.44
C ALA A 63 0.81 16.01 14.05
N GLY A 64 -0.12 15.96 13.10
CA GLY A 64 0.12 16.41 11.72
C GLY A 64 -0.10 15.32 10.68
N ASN A 65 0.24 15.65 9.45
CA ASN A 65 0.02 14.77 8.32
C ASN A 65 1.26 13.93 8.02
N TYR A 66 1.19 12.63 8.36
CA TYR A 66 2.23 11.64 8.12
C TYR A 66 1.68 10.56 7.21
N GLU A 67 1.28 10.95 6.01
CA GLU A 67 0.79 10.02 5.01
C GLU A 67 1.61 10.05 3.73
N SER A 68 1.62 8.92 3.04
CA SER A 68 2.07 8.83 1.66
C SER A 68 0.97 8.22 0.82
N VAL A 69 1.04 8.44 -0.48
CA VAL A 69 0.12 7.85 -1.44
C VAL A 69 0.89 6.85 -2.30
N VAL A 70 0.55 5.58 -2.17
CA VAL A 70 1.01 4.55 -3.09
C VAL A 70 0.05 4.51 -4.28
N MET A 71 0.59 4.53 -5.49
CA MET A 71 -0.20 4.47 -6.71
C MET A 71 -0.11 3.09 -7.33
N TYR A 72 -1.23 2.55 -7.76
CA TYR A 72 -1.33 1.28 -8.46
C TYR A 72 -1.97 1.49 -9.83
N ASP A 73 -1.46 0.79 -10.84
CA ASP A 73 -2.11 0.56 -12.13
C ASP A 73 -2.85 -0.78 -12.08
N PRO A 74 -3.65 -1.15 -13.11
CA PRO A 74 -4.43 -2.39 -13.07
C PRO A 74 -3.64 -3.66 -12.72
N PRO A 75 -2.44 -3.90 -13.28
CA PRO A 75 -1.61 -5.03 -12.85
C PRO A 75 -1.13 -4.92 -11.39
N GLY A 76 -0.93 -3.70 -10.88
CA GLY A 76 -0.46 -3.47 -9.51
C GLY A 76 -1.50 -3.75 -8.42
N TYR A 77 -2.79 -3.82 -8.75
CA TYR A 77 -3.85 -4.17 -7.80
C TYR A 77 -4.64 -5.43 -8.20
N GLU A 78 -4.24 -6.13 -9.26
CA GLU A 78 -4.95 -7.31 -9.79
C GLU A 78 -5.18 -8.35 -8.71
N HIS A 79 -4.15 -8.66 -7.91
CA HIS A 79 -4.26 -9.51 -6.74
C HIS A 79 -3.89 -8.79 -5.44
N PRO A 80 -4.54 -9.12 -4.30
CA PRO A 80 -4.18 -8.58 -2.99
C PRO A 80 -2.69 -8.80 -2.62
N SER A 81 -2.09 -9.89 -3.11
CA SER A 81 -0.68 -10.20 -2.91
C SER A 81 0.25 -9.15 -3.50
N ASP A 82 -0.13 -8.49 -4.60
CA ASP A 82 0.74 -7.53 -5.29
C ASP A 82 0.79 -6.20 -4.55
N ILE A 83 -0.34 -5.81 -3.93
CA ILE A 83 -0.39 -4.70 -2.98
C ILE A 83 0.47 -5.02 -1.76
N ARG A 84 0.35 -6.21 -1.19
CA ARG A 84 1.16 -6.64 -0.05
C ARG A 84 2.66 -6.61 -0.37
N LYS A 85 3.08 -7.15 -1.52
CA LYS A 85 4.45 -7.07 -2.03
C LYS A 85 4.94 -5.63 -2.14
N SER A 86 4.13 -4.76 -2.72
CA SER A 86 4.44 -3.34 -2.85
C SER A 86 4.66 -2.65 -1.50
N LEU A 87 3.82 -2.93 -0.50
CA LEU A 87 3.94 -2.34 0.84
C LEU A 87 5.12 -2.91 1.65
N CYS A 88 5.42 -4.21 1.51
CA CYS A 88 6.51 -4.86 2.23
C CYS A 88 7.91 -4.44 1.74
N ARG A 89 8.04 -3.90 0.52
CA ARG A 89 9.29 -3.32 0.03
C ARG A 89 9.76 -2.09 0.82
N GLY A 90 8.85 -1.46 1.57
CA GLY A 90 9.16 -0.29 2.39
C GLY A 90 9.31 1.00 1.59
N VAL A 91 9.80 2.05 2.25
CA VAL A 91 10.02 3.37 1.65
C VAL A 91 11.36 3.36 0.88
N PRO A 92 11.41 3.78 -0.39
CA PRO A 92 10.31 4.27 -1.22
C PRO A 92 9.43 3.14 -1.78
N PHE A 93 8.10 3.34 -1.77
CA PHE A 93 7.15 2.39 -2.32
C PHE A 93 7.22 2.40 -3.85
N ILE A 94 7.96 1.45 -4.43
CA ILE A 94 8.17 1.35 -5.88
C ILE A 94 7.12 0.43 -6.49
N ARG A 95 6.48 0.88 -7.57
CA ARG A 95 5.58 0.08 -8.41
C ARG A 95 6.38 -0.95 -9.21
N GLU A 96 6.00 -2.23 -9.12
CA GLU A 96 6.61 -3.29 -9.95
C GLU A 96 6.28 -3.12 -11.42
N HIS A 97 5.01 -2.85 -11.71
CA HIS A 97 4.51 -2.55 -13.04
C HIS A 97 4.15 -1.06 -13.04
N SER A 98 4.89 -0.28 -13.82
CA SER A 98 4.67 1.16 -13.87
C SER A 98 4.32 1.52 -15.31
N HIS A 99 3.07 1.30 -15.69
CA HIS A 99 2.54 2.06 -16.81
C HIS A 99 2.76 3.55 -16.55
N PRO A 100 3.15 4.33 -17.58
CA PRO A 100 3.24 5.78 -17.42
C PRO A 100 1.90 6.33 -16.92
N LEU A 101 1.98 7.44 -16.18
CA LEU A 101 0.77 8.15 -15.77
C LEU A 101 -0.03 8.56 -17.02
N PRO A 102 -1.37 8.55 -16.94
CA PRO A 102 -2.22 8.98 -18.03
C PRO A 102 -1.80 10.35 -18.58
N LYS A 103 -1.61 10.44 -19.89
CA LYS A 103 -1.37 11.73 -20.57
C LYS A 103 -2.69 12.49 -20.72
N PHE A 104 -2.66 13.77 -21.09
CA PHE A 104 -3.83 14.68 -21.12
C PHE A 104 -5.14 14.05 -21.63
N CYS A 105 -5.13 13.42 -22.80
CA CYS A 105 -6.34 12.81 -23.39
C CYS A 105 -6.80 11.53 -22.68
N GLU A 106 -5.89 10.76 -22.11
CA GLU A 106 -6.21 9.57 -21.30
C GLU A 106 -6.73 10.01 -19.93
N ALA A 107 -6.07 11.01 -19.32
CA ALA A 107 -6.41 11.57 -18.02
C ALA A 107 -7.84 12.12 -17.97
N SER A 108 -8.32 12.76 -19.04
CA SER A 108 -9.69 13.32 -19.09
C SER A 108 -10.80 12.27 -19.07
N ARG A 109 -10.48 11.01 -19.39
CA ARG A 109 -11.43 9.86 -19.36
C ARG A 109 -11.00 8.77 -18.38
N CYS A 110 -9.95 9.04 -17.60
CA CYS A 110 -9.35 8.09 -16.69
C CYS A 110 -10.21 7.93 -15.44
N ARG A 111 -10.48 6.69 -15.05
CA ARG A 111 -11.04 6.39 -13.73
C ARG A 111 -9.91 6.47 -12.71
N ILE A 112 -9.98 7.45 -11.82
CA ILE A 112 -9.05 7.62 -10.70
C ILE A 112 -9.80 7.23 -9.44
N GLY A 113 -9.23 6.30 -8.68
CA GLY A 113 -9.79 5.82 -7.43
C GLY A 113 -8.86 6.19 -6.29
N MET A 114 -9.43 6.44 -5.10
CA MET A 114 -8.66 6.65 -3.89
C MET A 114 -9.25 5.82 -2.76
N ILE A 115 -8.40 5.15 -1.99
CA ILE A 115 -8.77 4.46 -0.77
C ILE A 115 -7.97 5.01 0.40
N THR A 116 -8.70 5.36 1.46
CA THR A 116 -8.13 5.75 2.75
C THR A 116 -8.68 4.80 3.80
N SER A 117 -7.83 4.38 4.73
CA SER A 117 -8.18 3.45 5.79
C SER A 117 -8.05 4.13 7.14
N TRP A 118 -9.04 3.92 8.01
CA TRP A 118 -9.03 4.37 9.40
C TRP A 118 -8.88 3.19 10.37
N ALA A 119 -8.63 1.98 9.86
CA ALA A 119 -8.38 0.76 10.64
C ALA A 119 -6.95 0.75 11.22
N PHE A 120 -6.63 1.73 12.07
CA PHE A 120 -5.36 1.77 12.80
C PHE A 120 -5.59 1.33 14.24
N SER A 121 -4.60 0.64 14.84
CA SER A 121 -4.61 0.31 16.26
C SER A 121 -4.74 1.55 17.16
N SER A 122 -4.33 2.72 16.68
CA SER A 122 -4.46 3.99 17.39
C SER A 122 -5.91 4.49 17.49
N PHE A 123 -6.84 3.94 16.69
CA PHE A 123 -8.28 4.19 16.79
C PHE A 123 -9.05 3.10 17.54
N ASP A 124 -8.37 2.04 18.00
CA ASP A 124 -8.96 0.95 18.81
C ASP A 124 -9.23 1.39 20.27
N GLY A 125 -9.47 2.69 20.47
CA GLY A 125 -9.64 3.34 21.76
C GLY A 125 -11.11 3.52 22.11
N GLU A 126 -11.45 3.22 23.36
CA GLU A 126 -12.78 3.51 23.89
C GLU A 126 -12.94 5.04 24.05
N ILE A 127 -13.85 5.63 23.27
CA ILE A 127 -14.15 7.06 23.43
C ILE A 127 -15.17 7.19 24.55
N VAL A 128 -14.71 7.70 25.70
CA VAL A 128 -15.57 8.07 26.83
C VAL A 128 -15.82 9.57 26.76
N LEU A 129 -17.05 9.95 26.44
CA LEU A 129 -17.50 11.35 26.51
C LEU A 129 -17.79 11.69 27.97
N GLY A 130 -17.06 12.68 28.51
CA GLY A 130 -17.16 13.10 29.91
C GLY A 130 -18.61 13.33 30.35
N GLY A 131 -19.05 12.62 31.40
CA GLY A 131 -20.40 12.72 31.96
C GLY A 131 -21.39 11.66 31.46
N SER A 132 -21.02 10.79 30.52
CA SER A 132 -21.87 9.68 30.06
C SER A 132 -21.24 8.31 30.37
N ASN A 133 -22.05 7.36 30.82
CA ASN A 133 -21.65 5.95 30.96
C ASN A 133 -21.69 5.19 29.62
N THR A 134 -21.86 5.91 28.51
CA THR A 134 -21.99 5.32 27.18
C THR A 134 -20.62 5.17 26.56
N LYS A 135 -20.24 3.91 26.34
CA LYS A 135 -18.99 3.53 25.70
C LYS A 135 -19.23 3.42 24.20
N MET A 136 -18.46 4.15 23.40
CA MET A 136 -18.46 3.98 21.95
C MET A 136 -17.13 3.35 21.54
N THR A 137 -17.24 2.20 20.86
CA THR A 137 -16.13 1.52 20.21
C THR A 137 -16.12 1.96 18.74
N LEU A 138 -14.98 2.44 18.26
CA LEU A 138 -14.76 2.76 16.84
C LEU A 138 -14.33 1.52 16.07
#